data_AF-A0AAP0F4K5-F1
#
_entry.id   AF-A0AAP0F4K5-F1
#
_cell.length_a   1.000
_cell.length_b   1.000
_cell.length_c   1.000
_cell.angle_alpha   90.00
_cell.angle_beta   90.00
_cell.angle_gamma   90.00
#
_symmetry.space_group_name_H-M   'P 1'
#
loop_
_entity.id
_entity.type
_entity.pdbx_description
1 polymer ?
#
loop_
_entity_poly.entity_id
_entity_poly.type
_entity_poly.pdbx_seq_one_letter_code
_entity_poly.pdbx_strand_id
1 'polypeptide(L)'
;MESQWHYIRHLITDGRQVNLDVNLEDRTLELWTHPDTPDPEDLERSGKFIEALILGFSTRVAMILMHKDDFLVETWSIEDMILELKRPVDAKRLYRNIKETKMAIEDYTSTAIVMEKSVLHVLGSSAKVNDAKEYIQHIISQYFLNIQASQTIPTRPPWCKRPEHTPVGRTILTQHEIKPETLCLRHTIPNPPLLLSQPIRLQYFEDYSLLPQFSSIVL
;
A
#
# COMPACT_ATOMS: atom_id res chain seq x y z
N MET A 1 -11.97 18.30 14.87
CA MET A 1 -11.66 18.31 13.43
C MET A 1 -10.79 19.51 13.05
N GLU A 2 -11.11 20.74 13.47
CA GLU A 2 -10.31 21.95 13.16
C GLU A 2 -8.82 21.86 13.55
N SER A 3 -8.51 21.21 14.68
CA SER A 3 -7.14 21.18 15.22
C SER A 3 -6.12 20.48 14.31
N GLN A 4 -6.53 19.47 13.55
CA GLN A 4 -5.62 18.75 12.64
C GLN A 4 -5.37 19.51 11.34
N TRP A 5 -6.41 20.11 10.77
CA TRP A 5 -6.26 20.94 9.58
C TRP A 5 -5.41 22.18 9.86
N HIS A 6 -5.55 22.76 11.05
CA HIS A 6 -4.66 23.81 11.51
C HIS A 6 -3.20 23.35 11.58
N TYR A 7 -2.94 22.14 12.07
CA TYR A 7 -1.60 21.56 12.10
C TYR A 7 -1.05 21.29 10.69
N ILE A 8 -1.85 20.73 9.79
CA ILE A 8 -1.47 20.49 8.38
C ILE A 8 -1.12 21.83 7.69
N ARG A 9 -1.96 22.85 7.88
CA ARG A 9 -1.72 24.19 7.33
C ARG A 9 -0.42 24.78 7.88
N HIS A 10 -0.17 24.67 9.19
CA HIS A 10 1.06 25.13 9.81
C HIS A 10 2.30 24.43 9.22
N LEU A 11 2.26 23.11 9.01
CA LEU A 11 3.37 22.37 8.40
C LEU A 11 3.72 22.85 6.98
N ILE A 12 2.73 23.26 6.19
CA ILE A 12 2.92 23.68 4.80
C ILE A 12 3.27 25.17 4.73
N THR A 13 2.48 26.02 5.37
CA THR A 13 2.63 27.48 5.32
C THR A 13 3.83 27.96 6.13
N ASP A 14 4.01 27.50 7.37
CA ASP A 14 5.13 27.98 8.18
C ASP A 14 6.40 27.13 7.97
N GLY A 15 6.23 25.83 7.65
CA GLY A 15 7.36 24.93 7.42
C GLY A 15 8.02 25.07 6.04
N ARG A 16 7.24 25.36 4.99
CA ARG A 16 7.74 25.44 3.60
C ARG A 16 7.40 26.74 2.88
N GLN A 17 6.69 27.65 3.53
CA GLN A 17 6.27 28.92 2.92
C GLN A 17 5.45 28.71 1.65
N VAL A 18 4.63 27.66 1.64
CA VAL A 18 3.67 27.37 0.57
C VAL A 18 2.28 27.74 1.08
N ASN A 19 1.51 28.44 0.25
CA ASN A 19 0.15 28.78 0.62
C ASN A 19 -0.78 27.61 0.28
N LEU A 20 -1.69 27.34 1.22
CA LEU A 20 -2.72 26.35 1.10
C LEU A 20 -4.08 27.00 1.33
N ASP A 21 -4.94 26.92 0.32
CA ASP A 21 -6.33 27.30 0.43
C ASP A 21 -7.26 26.12 0.19
N VAL A 22 -8.38 26.16 0.89
CA VAL A 22 -9.37 25.08 0.93
C VAL A 22 -10.71 25.66 0.52
N ASN A 23 -11.14 25.35 -0.70
CA ASN A 23 -12.48 25.65 -1.15
C ASN A 23 -13.40 24.51 -0.70
N LEU A 24 -14.20 24.76 0.33
CA LEU A 24 -15.14 23.79 0.91
C LEU A 24 -16.36 23.53 0.02
N GLU A 25 -16.76 24.50 -0.80
CA GLU A 25 -17.91 24.38 -1.70
C GLU A 25 -17.57 23.45 -2.86
N ASP A 26 -16.44 23.69 -3.52
CA ASP A 26 -15.98 22.89 -4.67
C ASP A 26 -15.17 21.66 -4.24
N ARG A 27 -14.89 21.51 -2.95
CA ARG A 27 -14.03 20.45 -2.39
C ARG A 27 -12.68 20.37 -3.10
N THR A 28 -12.07 21.54 -3.26
CA THR A 28 -10.76 21.66 -3.91
C THR A 28 -9.75 22.25 -2.97
N LEU A 29 -8.55 21.66 -2.98
CA LEU A 29 -7.37 22.20 -2.32
C LEU A 29 -6.50 22.87 -3.38
N GLU A 30 -6.16 24.13 -3.15
CA GLU A 30 -5.31 24.92 -4.04
C GLU A 30 -4.01 25.25 -3.34
N LEU A 31 -2.91 24.92 -4.02
CA LEU A 31 -1.55 25.18 -3.56
C LEU A 31 -0.87 26.17 -4.50
N TRP A 32 -0.26 27.19 -3.92
CA TRP A 32 0.55 28.15 -4.67
C TRP A 32 1.82 28.55 -3.92
N THR A 33 2.86 28.90 -4.68
CA THR A 33 4.13 29.37 -4.13
C THR A 33 3.99 30.79 -3.59
N HIS A 34 4.74 31.09 -2.54
CA HIS A 34 4.95 32.45 -2.03
C HIS A 34 6.22 33.03 -2.67
N PRO A 35 6.37 34.35 -2.81
CA PRO A 35 7.63 34.97 -3.23
C PRO A 35 8.81 34.62 -2.32
N ASP A 36 8.53 34.31 -1.05
CA ASP A 36 9.55 33.94 -0.07
C ASP A 36 9.85 32.42 -0.06
N THR A 37 9.12 31.60 -0.83
CA THR A 37 9.34 30.14 -0.84
C THR A 37 10.79 29.82 -1.23
N PRO A 38 11.52 29.01 -0.43
CA PRO A 38 12.93 28.78 -0.66
C PRO A 38 13.20 28.01 -1.96
N ASP A 39 12.42 26.95 -2.22
CA ASP A 39 12.56 26.10 -3.41
C ASP A 39 11.21 25.84 -4.08
N PRO A 40 11.11 25.92 -5.43
CA PRO A 40 9.86 25.64 -6.14
C PRO A 40 9.43 24.17 -6.03
N GLU A 41 10.35 23.25 -5.75
CA GLU A 41 10.07 21.83 -5.52
C GLU A 41 9.23 21.59 -4.25
N ASP A 42 9.23 22.53 -3.31
CA ASP A 42 8.42 22.43 -2.09
C ASP A 42 6.93 22.48 -2.37
N LEU A 43 6.52 23.09 -3.49
CA LEU A 43 5.15 23.02 -3.98
C LEU A 43 4.76 21.58 -4.34
N GLU A 44 5.63 20.88 -5.07
CA GLU A 44 5.40 19.50 -5.50
C GLU A 44 5.39 18.55 -4.31
N ARG A 45 6.33 18.71 -3.37
CA ARG A 45 6.37 17.94 -2.11
C ARG A 45 5.10 18.16 -1.29
N SER A 46 4.64 19.40 -1.16
CA SER A 46 3.40 19.74 -0.45
C SER A 46 2.17 19.14 -1.15
N GLY A 47 2.15 19.13 -2.48
CA GLY A 47 1.12 18.46 -3.28
C GLY A 47 1.05 16.96 -2.98
N LYS A 48 2.18 16.25 -3.06
CA LYS A 48 2.28 14.82 -2.75
C LYS A 48 1.88 14.51 -1.31
N PHE A 49 2.25 15.37 -0.36
CA PHE A 49 1.87 15.23 1.04
C PHE A 49 0.35 15.30 1.22
N ILE A 50 -0.31 16.29 0.62
CA ILE A 50 -1.77 16.41 0.67
C ILE A 50 -2.45 15.24 -0.03
N GLU A 51 -1.94 14.82 -1.19
CA GLU A 51 -2.44 13.65 -1.92
C GLU A 51 -2.41 12.40 -1.02
N ALA A 52 -1.29 12.14 -0.33
CA ALA A 52 -1.19 11.02 0.61
C ALA A 52 -2.20 11.13 1.77
N LEU A 53 -2.46 12.34 2.28
CA LEU A 53 -3.48 12.54 3.31
C LEU A 53 -4.89 12.21 2.81
N ILE A 54 -5.21 12.59 1.55
CA ILE A 54 -6.50 12.28 0.92
C ILE A 54 -6.65 10.75 0.77
N LEU A 55 -5.58 10.04 0.42
CA LEU A 55 -5.55 8.59 0.33
C LEU A 55 -5.64 7.87 1.70
N GLY A 56 -5.71 8.62 2.81
CA GLY A 56 -5.91 8.09 4.15
C GLY A 56 -4.61 7.73 4.90
N PHE A 57 -3.44 8.16 4.42
CA PHE A 57 -2.20 8.03 5.19
C PHE A 57 -2.22 8.95 6.41
N SER A 58 -1.63 8.49 7.52
CA SER A 58 -1.50 9.33 8.70
C SER A 58 -0.56 10.51 8.45
N THR A 59 -0.81 11.65 9.09
CA THR A 59 0.04 12.85 8.97
C THR A 59 1.50 12.58 9.27
N ARG A 60 1.77 11.72 10.26
CA ARG A 60 3.14 11.34 10.65
C ARG A 60 3.88 10.57 9.54
N VAL A 61 3.19 9.66 8.86
CA VAL A 61 3.75 8.87 7.76
C VAL A 61 3.90 9.73 6.51
N ALA A 62 2.88 10.51 6.17
CA ALA A 62 2.89 11.38 5.00
C ALA A 62 4.00 12.45 5.08
N MET A 63 4.38 12.91 6.28
CA MET A 63 5.48 13.86 6.49
C MET A 63 6.81 13.42 5.86
N ILE A 64 7.02 12.10 5.65
CA ILE A 64 8.20 11.59 4.97
C ILE A 64 8.32 12.16 3.55
N LEU A 65 7.21 12.34 2.83
CA LEU A 65 7.17 12.89 1.47
C LEU A 65 7.66 14.34 1.41
N MET A 66 7.56 15.08 2.50
CA MET A 66 8.11 16.43 2.58
C MET A 66 9.64 16.41 2.66
N HIS A 67 10.22 15.38 3.26
CA HIS A 67 11.66 15.33 3.55
C HIS A 67 12.46 14.48 2.55
N LYS A 68 11.81 13.55 1.83
CA LYS A 68 12.48 12.60 0.94
C LYS A 68 11.83 12.59 -0.43
N ASP A 69 12.61 12.94 -1.45
CA ASP A 69 12.14 13.01 -2.83
C ASP A 69 12.00 11.64 -3.51
N ASP A 70 12.74 10.65 -3.02
CA ASP A 70 12.73 9.28 -3.54
C ASP A 70 11.48 8.49 -3.12
N PHE A 71 10.65 9.06 -2.23
CA PHE A 71 9.44 8.43 -1.76
C PHE A 71 8.27 8.79 -2.67
N LEU A 72 7.48 7.78 -3.00
CA LEU A 72 6.32 7.90 -3.86
C LEU A 72 5.15 7.14 -3.24
N VAL A 73 3.95 7.46 -3.73
CA VAL A 73 2.73 6.71 -3.42
C VAL A 73 2.30 5.98 -4.67
N GLU A 74 2.24 4.66 -4.60
CA GLU A 74 1.68 3.81 -5.66
C GLU A 74 0.33 3.27 -5.24
N THR A 75 -0.60 3.25 -6.19
CA THR A 75 -1.97 2.76 -6.00
C THR A 75 -2.23 1.57 -6.91
N TRP A 76 -2.75 0.48 -6.36
CA TRP A 76 -3.09 -0.71 -7.11
C TRP A 76 -4.46 -1.26 -6.70
N SER A 77 -5.19 -1.81 -7.66
CA SER A 77 -6.40 -2.59 -7.38
C SER A 77 -6.05 -4.05 -7.14
N ILE A 78 -6.55 -4.63 -6.06
CA ILE A 78 -6.42 -6.06 -5.78
C ILE A 78 -7.19 -6.87 -6.83
N GLU A 79 -8.26 -6.32 -7.38
CA GLU A 79 -9.05 -6.99 -8.42
C GLU A 79 -8.22 -7.23 -9.69
N ASP A 80 -7.42 -6.23 -10.07
CA ASP A 80 -6.51 -6.35 -11.23
C ASP A 80 -5.44 -7.42 -11.00
N MET A 81 -4.88 -7.48 -9.79
CA MET A 81 -3.92 -8.53 -9.40
C MET A 81 -4.53 -9.94 -9.42
N ILE A 82 -5.81 -10.07 -9.06
CA ILE A 82 -6.52 -11.37 -9.13
C ILE A 82 -6.81 -11.74 -10.59
N LEU A 83 -7.17 -10.77 -11.42
CA LEU A 83 -7.51 -11.00 -12.83
C LEU A 83 -6.33 -11.63 -13.59
N GLU A 84 -5.10 -11.23 -13.28
CA GLU A 84 -3.87 -11.83 -13.81
C GLU A 84 -3.80 -13.36 -13.58
N LEU A 85 -4.41 -13.84 -12.49
CA LEU A 85 -4.34 -15.25 -12.07
C LEU A 85 -5.43 -16.13 -12.71
N LYS A 86 -6.38 -15.54 -13.46
CA LYS A 86 -7.44 -16.24 -14.24
C LYS A 86 -8.23 -17.31 -13.48
N ARG A 87 -8.47 -17.11 -12.18
CA ARG A 87 -9.14 -18.10 -11.31
C ARG A 87 -10.16 -17.43 -10.37
N PRO A 88 -11.28 -18.10 -10.04
CA PRO A 88 -12.24 -17.58 -9.08
C PRO A 88 -11.66 -17.58 -7.66
N VAL A 89 -11.78 -16.45 -6.95
CA VAL A 89 -11.28 -16.27 -5.59
C VAL A 89 -12.38 -15.74 -4.69
N ASP A 90 -12.42 -16.22 -3.45
CA ASP A 90 -13.15 -15.55 -2.38
C ASP A 90 -12.41 -14.27 -1.97
N ALA A 91 -12.72 -13.17 -2.66
CA ALA A 91 -12.09 -11.87 -2.46
C ALA A 91 -12.20 -11.39 -0.99
N LYS A 92 -13.30 -11.68 -0.31
CA LYS A 92 -13.50 -11.27 1.10
C LYS A 92 -12.47 -11.89 2.02
N ARG A 93 -12.20 -13.20 1.86
CA ARG A 93 -11.21 -13.89 2.68
C ARG A 93 -9.78 -13.48 2.33
N LEU A 94 -9.51 -13.16 1.07
CA LEU A 94 -8.23 -12.59 0.65
C LEU A 94 -7.99 -11.22 1.30
N TYR A 95 -8.97 -10.31 1.23
CA TYR A 95 -8.87 -8.99 1.85
C TYR A 95 -8.60 -9.09 3.36
N ARG A 96 -9.24 -10.03 4.05
CA ARG A 96 -8.96 -10.27 5.47
C ARG A 96 -7.52 -10.72 5.72
N ASN A 97 -7.02 -11.67 4.93
CA ASN A 97 -5.65 -12.16 5.06
C ASN A 97 -4.61 -11.04 4.80
N ILE A 98 -4.84 -10.19 3.79
CA ILE A 98 -3.98 -9.05 3.50
C ILE A 98 -4.00 -8.05 4.67
N LYS A 99 -5.17 -7.76 5.25
CA LYS A 99 -5.28 -6.88 6.43
C LYS A 99 -4.55 -7.42 7.66
N GLU A 100 -4.62 -8.72 7.90
CA GLU A 100 -3.93 -9.38 9.02
C GLU A 100 -2.40 -9.40 8.84
N THR A 101 -1.93 -9.55 7.59
CA THR A 101 -0.49 -9.62 7.27
C THR A 101 0.15 -8.26 6.97
N LYS A 102 -0.66 -7.21 6.79
CA LYS A 102 -0.23 -5.85 6.45
C LYS A 102 0.96 -5.36 7.30
N MET A 103 0.84 -5.42 8.63
CA MET A 103 1.88 -4.89 9.53
C MET A 103 3.21 -5.61 9.37
N ALA A 104 3.19 -6.91 9.09
CA ALA A 104 4.42 -7.68 8.87
C ALA A 104 5.09 -7.29 7.54
N ILE A 105 4.30 -7.00 6.51
CA ILE A 105 4.80 -6.54 5.21
C ILE A 105 5.40 -5.13 5.34
N GLU A 106 4.70 -4.24 6.05
CA GLU A 106 5.15 -2.87 6.31
C GLU A 106 6.51 -2.85 7.02
N ASP A 107 6.67 -3.64 8.09
CA ASP A 107 7.91 -3.73 8.85
C ASP A 107 9.05 -4.30 8.00
N TYR A 108 8.80 -5.42 7.29
CA TYR A 108 9.81 -6.08 6.46
C TYR A 108 10.30 -5.20 5.30
N THR A 109 9.37 -4.55 4.59
CA THR A 109 9.70 -3.72 3.43
C THR A 109 10.05 -2.29 3.82
N SER A 110 9.84 -1.91 5.09
CA SER A 110 9.94 -0.52 5.56
C SER A 110 9.06 0.44 4.74
N THR A 111 7.85 0.00 4.41
CA THR A 111 6.83 0.77 3.69
C THR A 111 5.63 1.04 4.58
N ALA A 112 4.79 2.00 4.18
CA ALA A 112 3.48 2.19 4.79
C ALA A 112 2.39 1.82 3.78
N ILE A 113 1.40 1.06 4.21
CA ILE A 113 0.34 0.54 3.37
C ILE A 113 -1.00 1.06 3.91
N VAL A 114 -1.91 1.46 3.02
CA VAL A 114 -3.31 1.75 3.35
C VAL A 114 -4.18 0.93 2.43
N MET A 115 -5.20 0.27 2.99
CA MET A 115 -6.12 -0.55 2.23
C MET A 115 -7.53 0.01 2.37
N GLU A 116 -8.09 0.46 1.24
CA GLU A 116 -9.45 0.96 1.16
C GLU A 116 -10.26 0.11 0.19
N LYS A 117 -11.34 -0.52 0.67
CA LYS A 117 -12.21 -1.41 -0.13
C LYS A 117 -11.38 -2.48 -0.88
N SER A 118 -11.18 -2.32 -2.19
CA SER A 118 -10.38 -3.21 -3.06
C SER A 118 -9.07 -2.58 -3.55
N VAL A 119 -8.75 -1.36 -3.12
CA VAL A 119 -7.58 -0.59 -3.52
C VAL A 119 -6.54 -0.60 -2.40
N LEU A 120 -5.28 -0.74 -2.80
CA LEU A 120 -4.11 -0.63 -1.94
C LEU A 120 -3.30 0.59 -2.34
N HIS A 121 -2.97 1.42 -1.37
CA HIS A 121 -2.04 2.53 -1.50
C HIS A 121 -0.79 2.18 -0.72
N VAL A 122 0.39 2.28 -1.34
CA VAL A 122 1.67 2.00 -0.69
C VAL A 122 2.60 3.17 -0.85
N LEU A 123 3.15 3.61 0.28
CA LEU A 123 4.08 4.70 0.39
C LEU A 123 5.46 4.13 0.71
N GLY A 124 6.45 4.48 -0.10
CA GLY A 124 7.83 4.03 0.09
C GLY A 124 8.75 4.50 -1.03
N SER A 125 10.02 4.11 -0.93
CA SER A 125 10.94 4.24 -2.07
C SER A 125 10.54 3.26 -3.17
N SER A 126 10.71 3.62 -4.45
CA SER A 126 10.31 2.79 -5.60
C SER A 126 10.76 1.33 -5.51
N ALA A 127 12.00 1.07 -5.07
CA ALA A 127 12.48 -0.31 -4.89
C ALA A 127 11.68 -1.08 -3.82
N LYS A 128 11.40 -0.44 -2.69
CA LYS A 128 10.65 -1.04 -1.57
C LYS A 128 9.16 -1.20 -1.86
N VAL A 129 8.61 -0.29 -2.63
CA VAL A 129 7.23 -0.36 -3.14
C VAL A 129 7.09 -1.57 -4.07
N ASN A 130 8.06 -1.80 -4.96
CA ASN A 130 8.10 -3.01 -5.80
C ASN A 130 8.26 -4.29 -4.97
N ASP A 131 9.17 -4.31 -4.00
CA ASP A 131 9.32 -5.45 -3.08
C ASP A 131 7.96 -5.76 -2.41
N ALA A 132 7.28 -4.75 -1.85
CA ALA A 132 5.98 -4.91 -1.20
C ALA A 132 4.91 -5.45 -2.15
N LYS A 133 4.89 -4.98 -3.40
CA LYS A 133 3.99 -5.47 -4.44
C LYS A 133 4.22 -6.96 -4.74
N GLU A 134 5.47 -7.38 -4.88
CA GLU A 134 5.83 -8.78 -5.10
C GLU A 134 5.41 -9.67 -3.92
N TYR A 135 5.59 -9.19 -2.68
CA TYR A 135 5.11 -9.90 -1.48
C TYR A 135 3.59 -10.09 -1.48
N ILE A 136 2.84 -9.04 -1.81
CA ILE A 136 1.38 -9.09 -1.88
C ILE A 136 0.93 -10.06 -2.98
N GLN A 137 1.52 -9.98 -4.18
CA GLN A 137 1.26 -10.92 -5.27
C GLN A 137 1.59 -12.37 -4.87
N HIS A 138 2.67 -12.58 -4.12
CA HIS A 138 3.04 -13.89 -3.59
C HIS A 138 1.98 -14.42 -2.61
N ILE A 139 1.52 -13.61 -1.66
CA ILE A 139 0.46 -13.99 -0.71
C ILE A 139 -0.82 -14.35 -1.45
N ILE A 140 -1.20 -13.53 -2.42
CA ILE A 140 -2.33 -13.77 -3.31
C ILE A 140 -2.16 -15.13 -3.98
N SER A 141 -1.01 -15.40 -4.62
CA SER A 141 -0.69 -16.69 -5.28
C SER A 141 -0.73 -17.91 -4.35
N GLN A 142 -0.15 -17.82 -3.14
CA GLN A 142 -0.16 -18.92 -2.15
C GLN A 142 -1.57 -19.25 -1.67
N TYR A 143 -2.43 -18.24 -1.56
CA TYR A 143 -3.82 -18.43 -1.17
C TYR A 143 -4.58 -19.33 -2.17
N PHE A 144 -4.25 -19.30 -3.47
CA PHE A 144 -4.83 -20.22 -4.47
C PHE A 144 -4.40 -21.67 -4.24
N LEU A 145 -3.14 -21.92 -3.93
CA LEU A 145 -2.60 -23.28 -3.80
C LEU A 145 -3.20 -24.00 -2.60
N ASN A 146 -3.41 -23.28 -1.49
CA ASN A 146 -3.98 -23.85 -0.27
C ASN A 146 -5.48 -24.19 -0.38
N ILE A 147 -6.26 -23.46 -1.19
CA ILE A 147 -7.67 -23.81 -1.44
C ILE A 147 -7.77 -25.17 -2.14
N GLN A 148 -6.91 -25.43 -3.13
CA GLN A 148 -6.90 -26.70 -3.88
C GLN A 148 -6.58 -27.89 -2.96
N ALA A 149 -5.59 -27.76 -2.08
CA ALA A 149 -5.21 -28.81 -1.13
C ALA A 149 -6.33 -29.19 -0.15
N SER A 150 -7.20 -28.23 0.19
CA SER A 150 -8.36 -28.47 1.09
C SER A 150 -9.60 -29.02 0.36
N GLN A 151 -9.73 -28.80 -0.94
CA GLN A 151 -10.86 -29.30 -1.75
C GLN A 151 -10.61 -30.69 -2.32
N THR A 152 -9.35 -31.12 -2.44
CA THR A 152 -9.02 -32.53 -2.58
C THR A 152 -9.10 -33.22 -1.22
N ILE A 153 -10.32 -33.42 -0.70
CA ILE A 153 -10.52 -34.50 0.25
C ILE A 153 -10.04 -35.75 -0.49
N PRO A 154 -9.02 -36.49 -0.02
CA PRO A 154 -8.77 -37.80 -0.60
C PRO A 154 -10.04 -38.59 -0.34
N THR A 155 -10.84 -38.80 -1.39
CA THR A 155 -11.98 -39.72 -1.31
C THR A 155 -11.41 -41.00 -0.77
N ARG A 156 -11.86 -41.40 0.42
CA ARG A 156 -11.38 -42.60 1.08
C ARG A 156 -11.48 -43.73 0.05
N PRO A 157 -10.38 -44.40 -0.32
CA PRO A 157 -10.48 -45.50 -1.27
C PRO A 157 -11.54 -46.48 -0.76
N PRO A 158 -12.40 -47.04 -1.62
CA PRO A 158 -13.57 -47.81 -1.18
C PRO A 158 -13.23 -49.02 -0.28
N TRP A 159 -11.95 -49.41 -0.21
CA TRP A 159 -11.42 -50.48 0.64
C TRP A 159 -10.90 -50.04 2.02
N CYS A 160 -10.78 -48.74 2.33
CA CYS A 160 -10.27 -48.26 3.61
C CYS A 160 -11.32 -48.39 4.73
N LYS A 161 -11.29 -49.48 5.50
CA LYS A 161 -12.04 -49.63 6.77
C LYS A 161 -11.48 -48.71 7.86
N ARG A 162 -12.32 -48.29 8.82
CA ARG A 162 -11.90 -47.44 9.97
C ARG A 162 -10.91 -48.25 10.83
N PRO A 163 -9.66 -47.81 11.05
CA PRO A 163 -8.73 -48.56 11.87
C PRO A 163 -9.15 -48.44 13.34
N GLU A 164 -9.34 -49.58 14.00
CA GLU A 164 -9.40 -49.64 15.45
C GLU A 164 -8.01 -49.30 16.02
N HIS A 165 -8.00 -48.55 17.11
CA HIS A 165 -6.79 -47.98 17.71
C HIS A 165 -5.68 -49.00 17.95
N THR A 166 -4.44 -48.63 17.62
CA THR A 166 -3.26 -48.82 18.50
C THR A 166 -2.11 -47.91 18.05
N PRO A 167 -1.22 -47.50 18.98
CA PRO A 167 -0.20 -46.48 18.74
C PRO A 167 1.12 -47.07 18.25
N VAL A 168 2.04 -46.18 17.87
CA VAL A 168 3.53 -46.29 17.82
C VAL A 168 4.12 -46.03 16.43
N GLY A 169 5.11 -45.13 16.40
CA GLY A 169 6.24 -45.25 15.47
C GLY A 169 6.64 -43.97 14.75
N ARG A 170 7.67 -43.27 15.27
CA ARG A 170 8.45 -42.23 14.58
C ARG A 170 9.09 -42.76 13.29
N THR A 171 9.36 -41.89 12.31
CA THR A 171 10.71 -41.68 11.69
C THR A 171 10.71 -40.42 10.81
N ILE A 172 11.85 -39.74 10.80
CA ILE A 172 12.20 -38.43 10.23
C ILE A 172 12.95 -38.65 8.88
N LEU A 173 13.17 -37.55 8.14
CA LEU A 173 14.24 -37.24 7.15
C LEU A 173 13.74 -37.25 5.69
N THR A 174 14.08 -36.32 4.78
CA THR A 174 15.02 -35.18 4.77
C THR A 174 14.70 -34.26 3.58
N GLN A 175 15.18 -33.02 3.67
CA GLN A 175 15.16 -31.97 2.65
C GLN A 175 16.02 -32.31 1.41
N HIS A 176 15.70 -31.68 0.28
CA HIS A 176 16.69 -31.37 -0.75
C HIS A 176 16.46 -29.95 -1.30
N GLU A 177 17.46 -29.10 -1.12
CA GLU A 177 17.59 -27.76 -1.71
C GLU A 177 18.16 -27.83 -3.13
N ILE A 178 17.72 -26.90 -4.00
CA ILE A 178 18.39 -26.53 -5.25
C ILE A 178 18.28 -25.00 -5.44
N LYS A 179 19.42 -24.35 -5.73
CA LYS A 179 19.60 -22.96 -6.25
C LYS A 179 20.96 -22.94 -6.98
N PRO A 180 21.34 -21.88 -7.75
CA PRO A 180 20.58 -20.84 -8.46
C PRO A 180 21.12 -20.62 -9.92
N GLU A 181 20.83 -19.43 -10.50
CA GLU A 181 21.47 -18.70 -11.64
C GLU A 181 20.66 -18.61 -12.95
N THR A 182 20.62 -17.55 -13.80
CA THR A 182 20.91 -16.09 -13.81
C THR A 182 20.41 -15.58 -15.19
N LEU A 183 19.79 -14.39 -15.35
CA LEU A 183 20.01 -13.51 -16.54
C LEU A 183 19.31 -12.13 -16.45
N CYS A 184 20.09 -11.08 -16.71
CA CYS A 184 19.72 -9.67 -16.74
C CYS A 184 19.25 -9.23 -18.14
N LEU A 185 18.39 -8.20 -18.26
CA LEU A 185 18.53 -7.12 -19.27
C LEU A 185 17.81 -5.83 -18.85
N ARG A 186 18.51 -4.70 -19.01
CA ARG A 186 18.08 -3.31 -18.79
C ARG A 186 17.12 -2.83 -19.88
N HIS A 187 16.27 -1.84 -19.58
CA HIS A 187 15.89 -0.78 -20.52
C HIS A 187 15.74 0.55 -19.78
N THR A 188 16.38 1.57 -20.31
CA THR A 188 16.37 2.96 -19.84
C THR A 188 15.30 3.74 -20.61
N ILE A 189 14.48 4.53 -19.93
CA ILE A 189 13.56 5.49 -20.56
C ILE A 189 13.96 6.90 -20.08
N PRO A 190 14.07 7.90 -20.96
CA PRO A 190 14.48 9.26 -20.58
C PRO A 190 13.32 10.04 -19.98
N ASN A 191 13.59 10.78 -18.90
CA ASN A 191 12.67 11.78 -18.36
C ASN A 191 12.64 13.03 -19.24
N PRO A 192 11.46 13.55 -19.61
CA PRO A 192 11.31 14.91 -20.13
C PRO A 192 11.39 15.96 -19.00
N PRO A 193 11.76 17.21 -19.30
CA PRO A 193 11.96 18.27 -18.31
C PRO A 193 10.62 18.87 -17.84
N LEU A 194 10.49 19.08 -16.53
CA LEU A 194 9.38 19.80 -15.91
C LEU A 194 9.53 21.30 -16.16
N LEU A 195 8.49 21.88 -16.76
CA LEU A 195 8.31 23.32 -16.91
C LEU A 195 7.83 23.91 -15.57
N LEU A 196 8.29 25.12 -15.28
CA LEU A 196 7.93 25.94 -14.12
C LEU A 196 6.43 25.85 -13.77
N SER A 197 6.19 25.61 -12.49
CA SER A 197 4.98 25.04 -11.90
C SER A 197 3.72 25.88 -12.09
N GLN A 198 2.71 25.26 -12.69
CA GLN A 198 1.32 25.71 -12.58
C GLN A 198 0.79 25.42 -11.16
N PRO A 199 -0.23 26.16 -10.68
CA PRO A 199 -0.85 25.87 -9.39
C PRO A 199 -1.40 24.43 -9.38
N ILE A 200 -1.10 23.69 -8.31
CA ILE A 200 -1.59 22.32 -8.14
C ILE A 200 -2.98 22.40 -7.53
N ARG A 201 -3.98 21.95 -8.29
CA ARG A 201 -5.36 21.84 -7.83
C ARG A 201 -5.69 20.37 -7.59
N LEU A 202 -5.97 20.02 -6.33
CA LEU A 202 -6.37 18.68 -5.93
C LEU A 202 -7.87 18.65 -5.63
N GLN A 203 -8.61 17.74 -6.25
CA GLN A 203 -10.02 17.47 -5.95
C GLN A 203 -10.13 16.27 -5.00
N TYR A 204 -11.03 16.32 -4.02
CA TYR A 204 -11.34 15.18 -3.14
C TYR A 204 -12.81 14.75 -3.26
N PHE A 205 -13.07 13.44 -3.25
CA PHE A 205 -14.41 12.86 -3.39
C PHE A 205 -15.08 12.59 -2.03
N GLU A 206 -16.42 12.59 -2.02
CA GLU A 206 -17.27 12.65 -0.81
C GLU A 206 -17.34 11.35 0.02
N ASP A 207 -16.80 10.24 -0.47
CA ASP A 207 -16.76 8.98 0.28
C ASP A 207 -15.78 9.04 1.48
N TYR A 208 -14.94 10.08 1.55
CA TYR A 208 -13.98 10.31 2.63
C TYR A 208 -14.56 11.20 3.74
N SER A 209 -15.57 10.70 4.45
CA SER A 209 -15.88 11.15 5.83
C SER A 209 -14.75 10.83 6.84
N LEU A 210 -13.54 10.57 6.31
CA LEU A 210 -12.37 9.93 6.87
C LEU A 210 -11.08 10.71 6.54
N LEU A 211 -11.14 12.05 6.49
CA LEU A 211 -10.02 12.82 7.06
C LEU A 211 -9.73 12.23 8.45
N PRO A 212 -8.46 11.90 8.76
CA PRO A 212 -8.06 10.76 9.59
C PRO A 212 -9.05 10.50 10.71
N GLN A 213 -9.98 9.53 10.52
CA GLN A 213 -10.71 9.02 11.68
C GLN A 213 -9.69 8.24 12.48
N PHE A 214 -9.28 8.87 13.56
CA PHE A 214 -8.65 8.20 14.67
C PHE A 214 -9.48 6.97 15.03
N SER A 215 -8.90 5.79 14.86
CA SER A 215 -9.19 4.73 15.82
C SER A 215 -8.67 5.24 17.16
N SER A 216 -9.60 5.67 18.01
CA SER A 216 -9.35 5.92 19.41
C SER A 216 -8.56 4.74 19.99
N ILE A 217 -7.36 5.01 20.49
CA ILE A 217 -6.83 4.20 21.60
C ILE A 217 -7.73 4.56 22.77
N VAL A 218 -8.72 3.70 23.02
CA VAL A 218 -9.37 3.61 24.32
C VAL A 218 -8.50 2.67 25.15
N LEU A 219 -7.88 3.24 26.20
CA LEU A 219 -7.20 2.62 27.35
C LEU A 219 -6.48 1.28 27.13
#